data_AF-A0A1F7FAG2-F1
#
_entry.id   AF-A0A1F7FAG2-F1
#
_cell.length_a   1.000
_cell.length_b   1.000
_cell.length_c   1.000
_cell.angle_alpha   90.00
_cell.angle_beta   90.00
_cell.angle_gamma   90.00
#
_symmetry.space_group_name_H-M   'P 1'
#
loop_
_entity.id
_entity.type
_entity.pdbx_description
1 polymer ?
#
loop_
_entity_poly.entity_id
_entity_poly.type
_entity_poly.pdbx_seq_one_letter_code
_entity_poly.pdbx_strand_id
1 'polypeptide(L)'
;MQSPLRVVLCLPGNLFSGIFLECISNLMFFCFKSNIQILLSRKSSNNVYFVRNLCLGGDVMRGENQKPFNSEIPYDYILWIDSDMVFSPQHFTQLLSRQADIISGLYLMEGGKLFATCKDWDEEFFKQNGHFKFLSPEDMKDAKEPFEVSYTGMGFMLVKHGVFESMEYPWFRPFEKRIGNMVDFTMEDVAFCLKAKEKGFSVLVDPLVRVGHEKRVVL
;
A
#
# COMPACT_ATOMS: atom_id res chain seq x y z
N MET A 1 25.79 -19.45 1.75
CA MET A 1 24.66 -18.99 2.59
C MET A 1 23.87 -17.97 1.78
N GLN A 2 22.55 -18.16 1.66
CA GLN A 2 21.70 -17.21 0.95
C GLN A 2 21.67 -15.87 1.72
N SER A 3 21.79 -14.75 1.03
CA SER A 3 21.67 -13.43 1.67
C SER A 3 20.30 -13.30 2.35
N PRO A 4 20.22 -12.67 3.53
CA PRO A 4 18.95 -12.46 4.20
C PRO A 4 18.03 -11.59 3.34
N LEU A 5 16.73 -11.88 3.38
CA LEU A 5 15.71 -11.02 2.76
C LEU A 5 15.70 -9.67 3.46
N ARG A 6 15.63 -8.58 2.70
CA ARG A 6 15.65 -7.19 3.20
C ARG A 6 14.34 -6.50 2.88
N VAL A 7 13.66 -5.99 3.91
CA VAL A 7 12.37 -5.33 3.77
C VAL A 7 12.42 -3.94 4.40
N VAL A 8 12.05 -2.90 3.64
CA VAL A 8 11.87 -1.56 4.19
C VAL A 8 10.42 -1.39 4.65
N LEU A 9 10.22 -1.14 5.93
CA LEU A 9 8.93 -0.82 6.52
C LEU A 9 8.69 0.68 6.37
N CYS A 10 7.82 1.07 5.42
CA CYS A 10 7.46 2.47 5.20
C CYS A 10 6.21 2.83 6.01
N LEU A 11 6.40 3.69 7.01
CA LEU A 11 5.36 4.11 7.95
C LEU A 11 5.05 5.61 7.78
N PRO A 12 4.03 6.00 7.01
CA PRO A 12 3.58 7.38 6.98
C PRO A 12 2.73 7.70 8.21
N GLY A 13 3.11 8.76 8.93
CA GLY A 13 2.42 9.24 10.12
C GLY A 13 3.35 9.51 11.29
N ASN A 14 2.84 10.21 12.30
CA ASN A 14 3.52 10.50 13.57
C ASN A 14 2.73 10.02 14.81
N LEU A 15 1.51 9.54 14.64
CA LEU A 15 0.65 9.09 15.73
C LEU A 15 0.29 7.62 15.51
N PHE A 16 0.83 6.75 16.35
CA PHE A 16 0.60 5.31 16.33
C PHE A 16 -0.04 4.90 17.66
N SER A 17 -1.01 3.98 17.64
CA SER A 17 -1.67 3.50 18.86
C SER A 17 -0.83 2.47 19.61
N GLY A 18 -1.25 2.14 20.85
CA GLY A 18 -0.67 1.02 21.60
C GLY A 18 -0.81 -0.31 20.86
N ILE A 19 -1.95 -0.53 20.18
CA ILE A 19 -2.18 -1.71 19.35
C ILE A 19 -1.18 -1.74 18.19
N PHE A 20 -0.95 -0.61 17.52
CA PHE A 20 0.06 -0.54 16.46
C PHE A 20 1.46 -0.90 16.99
N LEU A 21 1.84 -0.37 18.17
CA LEU A 21 3.11 -0.69 18.81
C LEU A 21 3.26 -2.20 19.08
N GLU A 22 2.20 -2.88 19.51
CA GLU A 22 2.19 -4.34 19.66
C GLU A 22 2.37 -5.05 18.31
N CYS A 23 1.60 -4.64 17.29
CA CYS A 23 1.66 -5.23 15.95
C CYS A 23 3.07 -5.11 15.33
N ILE A 24 3.65 -3.91 15.35
CA ILE A 24 4.98 -3.67 14.78
C ILE A 24 6.07 -4.37 15.58
N SER A 25 5.98 -4.40 16.92
CA SER A 25 6.96 -5.11 17.77
C SER A 25 6.96 -6.61 17.48
N ASN A 26 5.78 -7.21 17.34
CA ASN A 26 5.63 -8.62 16.98
C ASN A 26 6.19 -8.92 15.58
N LEU A 27 5.94 -8.05 14.60
CA LEU A 27 6.50 -8.17 13.25
C LEU A 27 8.03 -8.07 13.28
N MET A 28 8.59 -7.09 13.99
CA MET A 28 10.05 -6.92 14.11
C MET A 28 10.72 -8.13 14.74
N PHE A 29 10.15 -8.67 15.82
CA PHE A 29 10.65 -9.87 16.48
C PHE A 29 10.56 -11.12 15.59
N PHE A 30 9.46 -11.27 14.84
CA PHE A 30 9.29 -12.34 13.87
C PHE A 30 10.36 -12.26 12.76
N CYS A 31 10.57 -11.08 12.17
CA CYS A 31 11.57 -10.87 11.13
C CYS A 31 12.98 -11.20 11.63
N PHE A 32 13.34 -10.75 12.84
CA PHE A 32 14.61 -11.09 13.48
C PHE A 32 14.81 -12.61 13.61
N LYS A 33 13.80 -13.33 14.15
CA LYS A 33 13.85 -14.79 14.28
C LYS A 33 13.91 -15.53 12.93
N SER A 34 13.34 -14.94 11.88
CA SER A 34 13.27 -15.53 10.55
C SER A 34 14.42 -15.11 9.64
N ASN A 35 15.46 -14.46 10.18
CA ASN A 35 16.60 -13.93 9.42
C ASN A 35 16.18 -12.99 8.26
N ILE A 36 15.12 -12.20 8.49
CA ILE A 36 14.67 -11.12 7.60
C ILE A 36 15.20 -9.81 8.19
N GLN A 37 16.04 -9.12 7.42
CA GLN A 37 16.52 -7.80 7.76
C GLN A 37 15.45 -6.77 7.46
N ILE A 38 15.20 -5.89 8.43
CA ILE A 38 14.23 -4.81 8.28
C ILE A 38 14.89 -3.46 8.47
N LEU A 39 14.46 -2.48 7.68
CA LEU A 39 14.77 -1.07 7.89
C LEU A 39 13.47 -0.30 8.09
N LEU A 40 13.43 0.61 9.05
CA LEU A 40 12.28 1.46 9.29
C LEU A 40 12.44 2.81 8.57
N SER A 41 11.49 3.16 7.69
CA SER A 41 11.37 4.49 7.08
C SER A 41 10.06 5.16 7.50
N ARG A 42 10.08 5.83 8.65
CA ARG A 42 8.94 6.56 9.20
C ARG A 42 9.04 8.04 8.88
N LYS A 43 8.00 8.63 8.29
CA LYS A 43 7.93 10.06 7.95
C LYS A 43 6.55 10.61 8.31
N SER A 44 6.44 11.92 8.44
CA SER A 44 5.16 12.57 8.69
C SER A 44 5.01 13.83 7.83
N SER A 45 3.82 14.04 7.32
CA SER A 45 3.37 15.26 6.65
C SER A 45 1.85 15.29 6.68
N ASN A 46 1.26 16.48 6.62
CA ASN A 46 -0.18 16.65 6.44
C ASN A 46 -0.62 16.38 4.99
N ASN A 47 0.33 16.23 4.06
CA ASN A 47 0.08 15.90 2.67
C ASN A 47 0.46 14.43 2.41
N VAL A 48 -0.52 13.61 2.06
CA VAL A 48 -0.36 12.16 1.89
C VAL A 48 0.59 11.80 0.72
N TYR A 49 0.51 12.52 -0.39
CA TYR A 49 1.45 12.34 -1.51
C TYR A 49 2.87 12.64 -1.05
N PHE A 50 3.05 13.72 -0.28
CA PHE A 50 4.38 14.13 0.16
C PHE A 50 4.98 13.14 1.17
N VAL A 51 4.22 12.69 2.17
CA VAL A 51 4.75 11.74 3.17
C VAL A 51 5.17 10.41 2.56
N ARG A 52 4.43 9.91 1.56
CA ARG A 52 4.79 8.66 0.86
C ARG A 52 6.08 8.84 0.06
N ASN A 53 6.25 9.95 -0.66
CA ASN A 53 7.53 10.25 -1.32
C ASN A 53 8.69 10.38 -0.32
N LEU A 54 8.47 11.03 0.83
CA LEU A 54 9.48 11.12 1.89
C LEU A 54 9.84 9.75 2.47
N CYS A 55 8.88 8.83 2.61
CA CYS A 55 9.14 7.46 3.08
C CYS A 55 10.09 6.72 2.13
N LEU A 56 10.04 6.99 0.83
CA LEU A 56 11.00 6.48 -0.15
C LEU A 56 12.30 7.30 -0.22
N GLY A 57 12.51 8.25 0.68
CA GLY A 57 13.69 9.11 0.67
C GLY A 57 13.71 10.12 -0.48
N GLY A 58 12.53 10.51 -0.99
CA GLY A 58 12.40 11.50 -2.06
C GLY A 58 12.90 12.88 -1.65
N ASP A 59 13.57 13.56 -2.57
CA ASP A 59 14.15 14.90 -2.39
C ASP A 59 14.12 15.67 -3.71
N VAL A 60 13.45 16.82 -3.71
CA VAL A 60 13.26 17.64 -4.91
C VAL A 60 14.57 18.03 -5.58
N MET A 61 15.67 18.17 -4.82
CA MET A 61 16.97 18.57 -5.35
C MET A 61 17.63 17.50 -6.22
N ARG A 62 17.17 16.24 -6.15
CA ARG A 62 17.69 15.12 -6.95
C ARG A 62 16.98 14.93 -8.30
N GLY A 63 15.92 15.69 -8.57
CA GLY A 63 15.19 15.64 -9.84
C GLY A 63 14.35 14.37 -10.03
N GLU A 64 13.66 14.27 -11.17
CA GLU A 64 12.66 13.22 -11.46
C GLU A 64 13.26 11.82 -11.64
N ASN A 65 14.53 11.72 -11.99
CA ASN A 65 15.20 10.44 -12.26
C ASN A 65 15.75 9.74 -11.01
N GLN A 66 15.57 10.34 -9.83
CA GLN A 66 16.00 9.74 -8.57
C GLN A 66 15.31 8.40 -8.32
N LYS A 67 16.02 7.51 -7.62
CA LYS A 67 15.51 6.19 -7.22
C LYS A 67 15.18 6.16 -5.74
N PRO A 68 14.31 5.24 -5.28
CA PRO A 68 14.02 5.08 -3.86
C PRO A 68 15.32 5.00 -3.06
N PHE A 69 15.38 5.76 -1.97
CA PHE A 69 16.52 5.86 -1.07
C PHE A 69 17.83 6.23 -1.76
N ASN A 70 17.76 6.93 -2.90
CA ASN A 70 18.91 7.25 -3.74
C ASN A 70 19.74 6.02 -4.17
N SER A 71 19.14 4.83 -4.19
CA SER A 71 19.85 3.55 -4.39
C SER A 71 20.94 3.23 -3.35
N GLU A 72 20.97 3.93 -2.21
CA GLU A 72 21.96 3.73 -1.14
C GLU A 72 21.54 2.63 -0.16
N ILE A 73 20.24 2.35 -0.07
CA ILE A 73 19.67 1.34 0.81
C ILE A 73 19.31 0.12 -0.03
N PRO A 74 19.99 -1.02 0.14
CA PRO A 74 19.66 -2.21 -0.62
C PRO A 74 18.49 -2.95 0.05
N TYR A 75 17.46 -3.27 -0.73
CA TYR A 75 16.25 -3.93 -0.26
C TYR A 75 15.65 -4.85 -1.33
N ASP A 76 14.82 -5.80 -0.90
CA ASP A 76 14.11 -6.73 -1.80
C ASP A 76 12.61 -6.38 -1.88
N TYR A 77 12.03 -5.89 -0.78
CA TYR A 77 10.65 -5.40 -0.73
C TYR A 77 10.51 -4.12 0.11
N ILE A 78 9.47 -3.35 -0.18
CA ILE A 78 8.91 -2.31 0.68
C ILE A 78 7.56 -2.81 1.19
N LEU A 79 7.36 -2.80 2.51
CA LEU A 79 6.06 -3.00 3.12
C LEU A 79 5.51 -1.65 3.61
N TRP A 80 4.41 -1.22 3.02
CA TRP A 80 3.66 -0.05 3.46
C TRP A 80 2.71 -0.45 4.59
N ILE A 81 2.74 0.31 5.68
CA ILE A 81 1.85 0.12 6.82
C ILE A 81 1.35 1.48 7.31
N ASP A 82 0.06 1.75 7.18
CA ASP A 82 -0.56 2.97 7.69
C ASP A 82 -0.66 2.94 9.22
N SER A 83 -0.66 4.12 9.83
CA SER A 83 -0.53 4.28 11.29
C SER A 83 -1.70 3.73 12.11
N ASP A 84 -2.83 3.44 11.47
CA ASP A 84 -4.06 2.93 12.06
C ASP A 84 -4.37 1.48 11.65
N MET A 85 -3.38 0.73 11.13
CA MET A 85 -3.53 -0.69 10.80
C MET A 85 -3.31 -1.61 11.99
N VAL A 86 -4.12 -2.66 12.08
CA VAL A 86 -3.99 -3.75 13.06
C VAL A 86 -3.64 -5.04 12.31
N PHE A 87 -2.44 -5.55 12.53
CA PHE A 87 -1.86 -6.62 11.72
C PHE A 87 -1.03 -7.61 12.56
N SER A 88 -0.62 -8.71 11.94
CA SER A 88 0.21 -9.74 12.56
C SER A 88 1.33 -10.17 11.60
N PRO A 89 2.38 -10.85 12.11
CA PRO A 89 3.41 -11.40 11.24
C PRO A 89 2.87 -12.37 10.18
N GLN A 90 1.79 -13.09 10.47
CA GLN A 90 1.15 -14.04 9.54
C GLN A 90 0.59 -13.33 8.30
N HIS A 91 0.04 -12.12 8.46
CA HIS A 91 -0.42 -11.32 7.32
C HIS A 91 0.75 -10.97 6.39
N PHE A 92 1.88 -10.55 6.96
CA PHE A 92 3.08 -10.24 6.18
C PHE A 92 3.65 -11.49 5.48
N THR A 93 3.81 -12.61 6.20
CA THR A 93 4.36 -13.83 5.60
C THR A 93 3.49 -14.38 4.49
N GLN A 94 2.17 -14.25 4.61
CA GLN A 94 1.25 -14.66 3.58
C GLN A 94 1.43 -13.83 2.30
N LEU A 95 1.46 -12.49 2.39
CA LEU A 95 1.75 -11.63 1.24
C LEU A 95 3.10 -11.98 0.60
N LEU A 96 4.14 -12.14 1.43
CA LEU A 96 5.48 -12.48 0.96
C LEU A 96 5.53 -13.82 0.22
N SER A 97 4.77 -14.82 0.68
CA SER A 97 4.72 -16.16 0.07
C SER A 97 4.16 -16.17 -1.35
N ARG A 98 3.37 -15.15 -1.72
CA ARG A 98 2.79 -15.03 -3.06
C ARG A 98 3.79 -14.56 -4.12
N GLN A 99 4.93 -13.98 -3.72
CA GLN A 99 6.01 -13.51 -4.62
C GLN A 99 5.55 -12.59 -5.76
N ALA A 100 4.44 -11.86 -5.55
CA ALA A 100 3.93 -10.89 -6.49
C ALA A 100 4.76 -9.60 -6.48
N ASP A 101 4.77 -8.88 -7.60
CA ASP A 101 5.46 -7.58 -7.67
C ASP A 101 4.74 -6.53 -6.79
N ILE A 102 3.41 -6.58 -6.75
CA ILE A 102 2.57 -5.73 -5.89
C ILE A 102 1.43 -6.59 -5.33
N ILE A 103 1.32 -6.66 -4.00
CA ILE A 103 0.22 -7.36 -3.34
C ILE A 103 -0.20 -6.68 -2.04
N SER A 104 -1.51 -6.53 -1.84
CA SER A 104 -2.09 -5.92 -0.64
C SER A 104 -2.97 -6.89 0.14
N GLY A 105 -3.05 -6.66 1.45
CA GLY A 105 -4.16 -7.15 2.26
C GLY A 105 -5.41 -6.29 2.10
N LEU A 106 -6.55 -6.81 2.56
CA LEU A 106 -7.82 -6.10 2.65
C LEU A 106 -8.00 -5.47 4.02
N TYR A 107 -8.60 -4.29 4.04
CA TYR A 107 -9.12 -3.65 5.25
C TYR A 107 -10.40 -2.88 4.95
N LEU A 108 -11.33 -2.91 5.90
CA LEU A 108 -12.58 -2.17 5.80
C LEU A 108 -12.31 -0.68 5.98
N MET A 109 -12.96 0.15 5.19
CA MET A 109 -12.98 1.60 5.36
C MET A 109 -13.78 1.99 6.61
N GLU A 110 -13.72 3.27 6.96
CA GLU A 110 -14.56 3.84 8.00
C GLU A 110 -16.04 3.49 7.77
N GLY A 111 -16.73 3.11 8.85
CA GLY A 111 -18.09 2.57 8.80
C GLY A 111 -18.19 1.05 8.61
N GLY A 112 -17.09 0.35 8.29
CA GLY A 112 -17.01 -1.12 8.41
C GLY A 112 -17.80 -1.92 7.38
N LYS A 113 -18.24 -1.30 6.27
CA LYS A 113 -19.10 -1.95 5.26
C LYS A 113 -18.39 -2.33 3.96
N LEU A 114 -17.39 -1.55 3.57
CA LEU A 114 -16.72 -1.67 2.27
C LEU A 114 -15.22 -1.72 2.50
N PHE A 115 -14.51 -2.53 1.70
CA PHE A 115 -13.06 -2.54 1.65
C PHE A 115 -12.54 -1.33 0.86
N ALA A 116 -11.34 -0.87 1.19
CA ALA A 116 -10.62 0.13 0.40
C ALA A 116 -10.06 -0.50 -0.89
N THR A 117 -10.90 -1.16 -1.69
CA THR A 117 -10.48 -1.93 -2.87
C THR A 117 -11.54 -1.89 -3.94
N CYS A 118 -11.14 -1.54 -5.16
CA CYS A 118 -11.99 -1.56 -6.34
C CYS A 118 -11.41 -2.53 -7.37
N LYS A 119 -12.19 -3.57 -7.69
CA LYS A 119 -11.77 -4.62 -8.62
C LYS A 119 -11.69 -4.07 -10.05
N ASP A 120 -12.75 -3.43 -10.53
CA ASP A 120 -12.91 -3.03 -11.93
C ASP A 120 -13.05 -1.51 -12.05
N TRP A 121 -12.29 -0.89 -12.96
CA TRP A 121 -12.42 0.52 -13.31
C TRP A 121 -13.67 0.74 -14.19
N ASP A 122 -14.84 0.63 -13.56
CA ASP A 122 -16.14 0.73 -14.23
C ASP A 122 -16.63 2.20 -14.28
N GLU A 123 -16.37 2.86 -15.42
CA GLU A 123 -16.79 4.24 -15.65
C GLU A 123 -18.31 4.40 -15.81
N GLU A 124 -19.04 3.36 -16.21
CA GLU A 124 -20.51 3.42 -16.31
C GLU A 124 -21.14 3.38 -14.92
N PHE A 125 -20.65 2.50 -14.04
CA PHE A 125 -21.02 2.52 -12.63
C PHE A 125 -20.68 3.88 -12.01
N PHE A 126 -19.48 4.41 -12.29
CA PHE A 126 -19.08 5.72 -11.77
C PHE A 126 -20.02 6.83 -12.22
N LYS A 127 -20.39 6.90 -13.52
CA LYS A 127 -21.32 7.91 -14.05
C LYS A 127 -22.69 7.89 -13.36
N GLN A 128 -23.13 6.72 -12.91
CA GLN A 128 -24.43 6.55 -12.26
C GLN A 128 -24.38 6.84 -10.76
N ASN A 129 -23.26 6.60 -10.08
CA ASN A 129 -23.16 6.61 -8.62
C ASN A 129 -22.23 7.70 -8.05
N GLY A 130 -21.38 8.31 -8.87
CA GLY A 130 -20.38 9.31 -8.44
C GLY A 130 -19.16 8.73 -7.72
N HIS A 131 -19.02 7.40 -7.68
CA HIS A 131 -17.88 6.69 -7.11
C HIS A 131 -17.71 5.34 -7.80
N PHE A 132 -16.51 4.75 -7.68
CA PHE A 132 -16.28 3.37 -8.14
C PHE A 132 -16.87 2.35 -7.18
N LYS A 133 -17.13 1.13 -7.68
CA LYS A 133 -17.65 0.03 -6.87
C LYS A 133 -16.55 -0.55 -5.98
N PHE A 134 -16.61 -0.22 -4.70
CA PHE A 134 -15.78 -0.85 -3.68
C PHE A 134 -16.29 -2.26 -3.34
N LEU A 135 -15.37 -3.18 -3.08
CA LEU A 135 -15.70 -4.54 -2.66
C LEU A 135 -16.29 -4.55 -1.25
N SER A 136 -17.29 -5.39 -1.03
CA SER A 136 -17.88 -5.66 0.27
C SER A 136 -17.41 -7.02 0.83
N PRO A 137 -17.62 -7.30 2.14
CA PRO A 137 -17.43 -8.63 2.70
C PRO A 137 -18.17 -9.74 1.94
N GLU A 138 -19.36 -9.44 1.42
CA GLU A 138 -20.18 -10.39 0.66
C GLU A 138 -19.53 -10.75 -0.69
N ASP A 139 -18.97 -9.76 -1.40
CA ASP A 139 -18.24 -10.00 -2.65
C ASP A 139 -17.03 -10.92 -2.44
N MET A 140 -16.48 -10.94 -1.22
CA MET A 140 -15.25 -11.64 -0.86
C MET A 140 -15.47 -12.94 -0.06
N LYS A 141 -16.70 -13.40 0.12
CA LYS A 141 -17.01 -14.58 0.95
C LYS A 141 -16.36 -15.87 0.42
N ASP A 142 -16.34 -16.01 -0.90
CA ASP A 142 -15.85 -17.22 -1.60
C ASP A 142 -14.44 -17.05 -2.19
N ALA A 143 -13.86 -15.84 -2.10
CA ALA A 143 -12.53 -15.56 -2.62
C ALA A 143 -11.44 -16.22 -1.75
N LYS A 144 -10.62 -17.08 -2.35
CA LYS A 144 -9.54 -17.83 -1.66
C LYS A 144 -8.15 -17.58 -2.23
N GLU A 145 -8.06 -17.18 -3.49
CA GLU A 145 -6.79 -16.91 -4.15
C GLU A 145 -6.62 -15.42 -4.45
N PRO A 146 -5.36 -14.94 -4.54
CA PRO A 146 -5.11 -13.58 -4.96
C PRO A 146 -5.71 -13.27 -6.33
N PHE A 147 -6.23 -12.07 -6.49
CA PHE A 147 -6.83 -11.61 -7.74
C PHE A 147 -6.39 -10.18 -8.06
N GLU A 148 -6.39 -9.84 -9.34
CA GLU A 148 -6.05 -8.50 -9.79
C GLU A 148 -7.19 -7.51 -9.53
N VAL A 149 -6.82 -6.30 -9.13
CA VAL A 149 -7.74 -5.18 -8.88
C VAL A 149 -7.28 -3.94 -9.63
N SER A 150 -8.20 -3.01 -9.90
CA SER A 150 -7.89 -1.73 -10.54
C SER A 150 -7.13 -0.81 -9.61
N TYR A 151 -7.56 -0.73 -8.34
CA TYR A 151 -6.79 -0.12 -7.27
C TYR A 151 -7.19 -0.67 -5.90
N THR A 152 -6.29 -0.54 -4.94
CA THR A 152 -6.50 -0.85 -3.53
C THR A 152 -5.72 0.13 -2.67
N GLY A 153 -6.19 0.34 -1.45
CA GLY A 153 -5.55 1.26 -0.53
C GLY A 153 -4.18 0.76 -0.07
N MET A 154 -3.31 1.69 0.27
CA MET A 154 -1.90 1.39 0.60
C MET A 154 -1.65 1.15 2.10
N GLY A 155 -2.70 0.81 2.85
CA GLY A 155 -2.64 0.60 4.29
C GLY A 155 -1.80 -0.59 4.69
N PHE A 156 -1.82 -1.69 3.92
CA PHE A 156 -0.99 -2.87 4.17
C PHE A 156 -0.60 -3.55 2.86
N MET A 157 0.39 -2.98 2.18
CA MET A 157 0.78 -3.37 0.82
C MET A 157 2.28 -3.69 0.73
N LEU A 158 2.60 -4.85 0.16
CA LEU A 158 3.95 -5.29 -0.12
C LEU A 158 4.28 -5.02 -1.60
N VAL A 159 5.37 -4.32 -1.83
CA VAL A 159 5.85 -3.93 -3.17
C VAL A 159 7.29 -4.42 -3.34
N LYS A 160 7.55 -5.15 -4.42
CA LYS A 160 8.87 -5.70 -4.73
C LYS A 160 9.79 -4.63 -5.31
N HIS A 161 11.09 -4.75 -5.01
CA HIS A 161 12.12 -3.97 -5.67
C HIS A 161 12.02 -4.13 -7.20
N GLY A 162 12.11 -3.02 -7.93
CA GLY A 162 11.93 -2.94 -9.38
C GLY A 162 10.67 -2.17 -9.75
N VAL A 163 9.62 -2.20 -8.91
CA VAL A 163 8.36 -1.49 -9.18
C VAL A 163 8.56 0.03 -9.11
N PHE A 164 9.01 0.55 -7.96
CA PHE A 164 9.25 1.99 -7.81
C PHE A 164 10.43 2.48 -8.67
N GLU A 165 11.44 1.63 -8.90
CA GLU A 165 12.58 1.92 -9.76
C GLU A 165 12.18 2.13 -11.23
N SER A 166 11.09 1.49 -11.68
CA SER A 166 10.55 1.66 -13.04
C SER A 166 9.81 2.98 -13.26
N MET A 167 9.52 3.70 -12.17
CA MET A 167 8.76 4.95 -12.14
C MET A 167 9.69 6.16 -11.95
N GLU A 168 9.18 7.33 -12.30
CA GLU A 168 9.84 8.63 -12.08
C GLU A 168 9.33 9.27 -10.78
N TYR A 169 10.22 9.99 -10.11
CA TYR A 169 9.86 10.86 -9.00
C TYR A 169 9.09 12.10 -9.50
N PRO A 170 8.07 12.58 -8.78
CA PRO A 170 7.50 12.00 -7.57
C PRO A 170 6.70 10.71 -7.83
N TRP A 171 7.05 9.64 -7.10
CA TRP A 171 6.39 8.33 -7.21
C TRP A 171 4.90 8.43 -6.85
N PHE A 172 4.60 9.24 -5.84
CA PHE A 172 3.23 9.59 -5.45
C PHE A 172 2.93 11.01 -5.89
N ARG A 173 2.13 11.16 -6.94
CA ARG A 173 1.62 12.46 -7.40
C ARG A 173 0.22 12.30 -7.99
N PRO A 174 -0.69 13.24 -7.72
CA PRO A 174 -2.00 13.21 -8.33
C PRO A 174 -1.89 13.43 -9.84
N PHE A 175 -2.85 12.92 -10.60
CA PHE A 175 -3.06 13.33 -11.98
C PHE A 175 -4.56 13.52 -12.22
N GLU A 176 -4.88 14.43 -13.15
CA GLU A 176 -6.27 14.69 -13.55
C GLU A 176 -6.83 13.43 -14.20
N LYS A 177 -8.05 13.07 -13.78
CA LYS A 177 -8.84 12.01 -14.41
C LYS A 177 -10.18 12.61 -14.84
N ARG A 178 -10.56 12.26 -16.06
CA ARG A 178 -11.81 12.69 -16.69
C ARG A 178 -12.68 11.49 -17.01
N ILE A 179 -13.92 11.53 -16.55
CA ILE A 179 -14.96 10.54 -16.88
C ILE A 179 -16.15 11.33 -17.43
N GLY A 180 -16.31 11.33 -18.75
CA GLY A 180 -17.26 12.23 -19.42
C GLY A 180 -16.94 13.70 -19.16
N ASN A 181 -17.89 14.44 -18.57
CA ASN A 181 -17.72 15.84 -18.15
C ASN A 181 -17.23 16.00 -16.70
N MET A 182 -17.12 14.90 -15.94
CA MET A 182 -16.62 14.93 -14.56
C MET A 182 -15.10 14.96 -14.57
N VAL A 183 -14.53 15.88 -13.79
CA VAL A 183 -13.08 16.11 -13.70
C VAL A 183 -12.70 16.14 -12.23
N ASP A 184 -11.74 15.31 -11.85
CA ASP A 184 -11.16 15.26 -10.52
C ASP A 184 -9.70 14.80 -10.61
N PHE A 185 -9.00 14.67 -9.49
CA PHE A 185 -7.68 14.06 -9.42
C PHE A 185 -7.67 12.81 -8.54
N THR A 186 -6.79 11.88 -8.87
CA THR A 186 -6.64 10.61 -8.14
C THR A 186 -5.99 10.80 -6.77
N MET A 187 -6.48 10.09 -5.74
CA MET A 187 -5.75 9.87 -4.47
C MET A 187 -4.39 9.16 -4.71
N GLU A 188 -3.50 9.16 -3.72
CA GLU A 188 -2.12 8.72 -3.90
C GLU A 188 -1.99 7.21 -4.15
N ASP A 189 -2.84 6.42 -3.50
CA ASP A 189 -2.91 4.97 -3.66
C ASP A 189 -3.48 4.58 -5.04
N VAL A 190 -4.56 5.25 -5.48
CA VAL A 190 -5.13 5.13 -6.82
C VAL A 190 -4.08 5.51 -7.87
N ALA A 191 -3.40 6.65 -7.67
CA ALA A 191 -2.39 7.13 -8.59
C ALA A 191 -1.22 6.14 -8.75
N PHE A 192 -0.77 5.56 -7.63
CA PHE A 192 0.27 4.53 -7.64
C PHE A 192 -0.19 3.27 -8.39
N CYS A 193 -1.36 2.74 -8.07
CA CYS A 193 -1.88 1.51 -8.68
C CYS A 193 -2.04 1.66 -10.20
N LEU A 194 -2.59 2.79 -10.66
CA LEU A 194 -2.78 3.04 -12.09
C LEU A 194 -1.44 3.17 -12.84
N LYS A 195 -0.47 3.89 -12.27
CA LYS A 195 0.88 4.01 -12.86
C LYS A 195 1.64 2.69 -12.87
N ALA A 196 1.48 1.86 -11.85
CA ALA A 196 2.06 0.53 -11.82
C ALA A 196 1.52 -0.32 -12.98
N LYS A 197 0.22 -0.26 -13.24
CA LYS A 197 -0.40 -0.94 -14.38
C LYS A 197 0.08 -0.40 -15.72
N GLU A 198 0.23 0.92 -15.88
CA GLU A 198 0.81 1.53 -17.08
C GLU A 198 2.25 1.05 -17.35
N LYS A 199 2.99 0.69 -16.30
CA LYS A 199 4.34 0.09 -16.37
C LYS A 199 4.33 -1.43 -16.56
N GLY A 200 3.15 -2.06 -16.66
CA GLY A 200 2.98 -3.49 -16.91
C GLY A 200 2.94 -4.37 -15.66
N PHE A 201 2.80 -3.79 -14.45
CA PHE A 201 2.65 -4.56 -13.22
C PHE A 201 1.18 -4.81 -12.88
N SER A 202 0.86 -6.04 -12.45
CA SER A 202 -0.45 -6.36 -11.86
C SER A 202 -0.48 -5.96 -10.38
N VAL A 203 -1.57 -5.31 -9.97
CA VAL A 203 -1.85 -5.02 -8.55
C VAL A 203 -2.76 -6.11 -8.01
N LEU A 204 -2.23 -6.95 -7.13
CA LEU A 204 -2.97 -8.06 -6.55
C LEU A 204 -3.48 -7.76 -5.14
N VAL A 205 -4.56 -8.42 -4.76
CA VAL A 205 -5.06 -8.46 -3.38
C VAL A 205 -5.18 -9.91 -2.96
N ASP A 206 -4.65 -10.28 -1.78
CA ASP A 206 -4.90 -11.60 -1.19
C ASP A 206 -6.16 -11.52 -0.29
N PRO A 207 -7.28 -12.17 -0.67
CA PRO A 207 -8.55 -12.06 0.08
C PRO A 207 -8.51 -12.69 1.47
N LEU A 208 -7.50 -13.52 1.75
CA LEU A 208 -7.29 -14.18 3.03
C LEU A 208 -6.45 -13.33 3.98
N VAL A 209 -5.74 -12.31 3.48
CA VAL A 209 -5.03 -11.33 4.31
C VAL A 209 -6.00 -10.19 4.64
N ARG A 210 -6.63 -10.26 5.81
CA ARG A 210 -7.57 -9.22 6.29
C ARG A 210 -7.02 -8.56 7.55
N VAL A 211 -6.54 -7.34 7.41
CA VAL A 211 -6.02 -6.53 8.53
C VAL A 211 -7.13 -5.63 9.09
N GLY A 212 -7.01 -5.27 10.37
CA GLY A 212 -7.93 -4.34 11.02
C GLY A 212 -7.59 -2.88 10.70
N HIS A 213 -8.58 -2.00 10.83
CA HIS A 213 -8.46 -0.56 10.60
C HIS A 213 -9.04 0.18 11.81
N GLU A 214 -8.16 0.77 12.60
CA GLU A 214 -8.52 1.49 13.83
C GLU A 214 -9.12 2.86 13.47
N LYS A 215 -10.28 3.18 14.05
CA LYS A 215 -10.89 4.52 13.96
C LYS A 215 -11.21 5.03 15.36
N ARG A 216 -10.91 6.32 15.59
CA ARG A 216 -11.11 6.98 16.89
C ARG A 216 -12.44 7.70 16.92
N VAL A 217 -13.11 7.64 18.06
CA VAL A 217 -14.32 8.41 18.35
C VAL A 217 -14.00 9.40 19.47
N VAL A 218 -14.46 10.66 19.33
CA VAL A 218 -14.38 11.66 20.39
C VAL A 218 -15.61 11.51 21.29
N LEU A 219 -15.41 11.48 22.61
CA LEU A 219 -16.48 11.38 23.62
C LEU A 219 -17.13 12.72 23.90
#